data_AF-A0A416S5V3-F1
#
_entry.id   AF-A0A416S5V3-F1
#
_cell.length_a   1.000
_cell.length_b   1.000
_cell.length_c   1.000
_cell.angle_alpha   90.00
_cell.angle_beta   90.00
_cell.angle_gamma   90.00
#
_symmetry.space_group_name_H-M   'P 1'
#
loop_
_entity.id
_entity.type
_entity.pdbx_description
1 polymer ?
#
loop_
_entity_poly.entity_id
_entity_poly.type
_entity_poly.pdbx_seq_one_letter_code
_entity_poly.pdbx_strand_id
1 'polypeptide(L)'
;MCYDKGNFTKGKNRQMLGRTHFFIGTAAALAVLQPQTVPALVAGAGAAAIGGLISDIDVGTSQAHRDADKITTATVAVAVLTILAEYKLNLGIYRRLTSDSSVLRLLAGTAAFLLICAYGKQQPHRSFMHSFAALALLTACVDIIYPDVSAYFAVGFLSHLVLDFFNRKPEKLFWPWKKGFCLGLCSARGLVNRALLGCGMVSLAVILVISAPAGRLMAKIMRAIYG
;
A
#
# COMPACT_ATOMS: atom_id res chain seq x y z
N MET A 1 -12.21 23.57 -4.41
CA MET A 1 -13.42 23.46 -3.54
C MET A 1 -14.53 22.86 -4.39
N CYS A 2 -14.73 21.54 -4.34
CA CYS A 2 -15.86 20.91 -5.03
C CYS A 2 -17.11 21.16 -4.19
N TYR A 3 -17.97 22.08 -4.63
CA TYR A 3 -19.29 22.23 -4.02
C TYR A 3 -20.09 20.95 -4.23
N ASP A 4 -20.73 20.47 -3.16
CA ASP A 4 -21.64 19.34 -3.15
C ASP A 4 -22.90 19.71 -3.96
N LYS A 5 -22.82 19.58 -5.29
CA LYS A 5 -24.02 19.64 -6.14
C LYS A 5 -24.72 18.32 -6.00
N GLY A 6 -25.71 18.30 -5.09
CA GLY A 6 -26.63 17.20 -4.89
C GLY A 6 -27.21 16.73 -6.23
N ASN A 7 -26.66 15.62 -6.72
CA ASN A 7 -27.37 14.66 -7.56
C ASN A 7 -26.55 13.38 -7.60
N PHE A 8 -26.67 12.55 -6.56
CA PHE A 8 -26.17 11.18 -6.57
C PHE A 8 -27.08 10.34 -7.48
N THR A 9 -26.93 10.50 -8.80
CA THR A 9 -27.39 9.49 -9.74
C THR A 9 -26.57 8.23 -9.48
N LYS A 10 -27.23 7.24 -8.89
CA LYS A 10 -26.82 5.84 -8.73
C LYS A 10 -26.35 5.31 -10.11
N GLY A 11 -25.06 5.37 -10.39
CA GLY A 11 -24.58 4.98 -11.73
C GLY A 11 -23.07 5.02 -11.93
N LYS A 12 -22.45 3.84 -11.85
CA LYS A 12 -21.11 3.43 -12.35
C LYS A 12 -19.89 3.96 -11.58
N ASN A 13 -19.09 3.03 -11.05
CA ASN A 13 -17.81 3.23 -10.35
C ASN A 13 -16.94 4.35 -10.96
N ARG A 14 -16.86 5.48 -10.24
CA ARG A 14 -16.01 6.66 -10.52
C ARG A 14 -14.80 6.76 -9.58
N GLN A 15 -14.54 5.76 -8.74
CA GLN A 15 -13.36 5.65 -7.86
C GLN A 15 -12.19 4.96 -8.55
N MET A 16 -10.97 5.47 -8.38
CA MET A 16 -9.78 4.80 -8.92
C MET A 16 -9.67 3.39 -8.36
N LEU A 17 -9.11 2.49 -9.18
CA LEU A 17 -9.07 1.08 -8.82
C LEU A 17 -8.00 0.86 -7.75
N GLY A 18 -8.27 -0.03 -6.78
CA GLY A 18 -7.27 -0.43 -5.77
C GLY A 18 -5.94 -0.87 -6.38
N ARG A 19 -5.95 -1.43 -7.60
CA ARG A 19 -4.74 -1.76 -8.37
C ARG A 19 -3.87 -0.53 -8.67
N THR A 20 -4.46 0.60 -9.02
CA THR A 20 -3.72 1.85 -9.27
C THR A 20 -3.06 2.34 -7.98
N HIS A 21 -3.80 2.32 -6.86
CA HIS A 21 -3.26 2.69 -5.56
C HIS A 21 -2.15 1.75 -5.10
N PHE A 22 -2.28 0.44 -5.32
CA PHE A 22 -1.24 -0.55 -5.06
C PHE A 22 0.06 -0.24 -5.81
N PHE A 23 -0.01 -0.11 -7.15
CA PHE A 23 1.20 0.04 -7.97
C PHE A 23 1.87 1.40 -7.76
N ILE A 24 1.08 2.49 -7.75
CA ILE A 24 1.62 3.83 -7.51
C ILE A 24 2.15 3.96 -6.08
N GLY A 25 1.41 3.49 -5.07
CA GLY A 25 1.83 3.57 -3.68
C GLY A 25 3.10 2.78 -3.40
N THR A 26 3.21 1.56 -3.94
CA THR A 26 4.42 0.73 -3.80
C THR A 26 5.60 1.36 -4.54
N ALA A 27 5.40 1.82 -5.79
CA ALA A 27 6.46 2.49 -6.54
C ALA A 27 6.95 3.77 -5.85
N ALA A 28 6.03 4.60 -5.35
CA ALA A 28 6.36 5.84 -4.64
C ALA A 28 7.16 5.56 -3.36
N ALA A 29 6.73 4.59 -2.54
CA ALA A 29 7.44 4.23 -1.32
C ALA A 29 8.87 3.73 -1.61
N LEU A 30 9.03 2.85 -2.59
CA LEU A 30 10.35 2.33 -2.96
C LEU A 30 11.26 3.39 -3.60
N ALA A 31 10.70 4.30 -4.38
CA ALA A 31 11.44 5.40 -4.98
C ALA A 31 11.95 6.40 -3.93
N VAL A 32 11.14 6.69 -2.92
CA VAL A 32 11.46 7.65 -1.85
C VAL A 32 12.41 7.04 -0.83
N LEU A 33 12.16 5.81 -0.38
CA LEU A 33 12.89 5.20 0.75
C LEU A 33 14.08 4.34 0.34
N GLN A 34 14.20 3.99 -0.94
CA GLN A 34 15.39 3.38 -1.56
C GLN A 34 16.04 2.26 -0.70
N PRO A 35 15.36 1.12 -0.52
CA PRO A 35 15.83 0.04 0.35
C PRO A 35 17.21 -0.47 -0.09
N GLN A 36 18.09 -0.69 0.88
CA GLN A 36 19.46 -1.14 0.64
C GLN A 36 19.67 -2.65 0.85
N THR A 37 18.64 -3.42 1.19
CA THR A 37 18.77 -4.87 1.32
C THR A 37 17.56 -5.56 0.72
N VAL A 38 17.72 -6.82 0.30
CA VAL A 38 16.59 -7.62 -0.22
C VAL A 38 15.48 -7.77 0.83
N PRO A 39 15.79 -8.05 2.12
CA PRO A 39 14.76 -8.05 3.17
C PRO A 39 14.02 -6.73 3.31
N ALA A 40 14.74 -5.60 3.32
CA ALA A 40 14.11 -4.28 3.41
C ALA A 40 13.27 -3.95 2.18
N LEU A 41 13.70 -4.37 0.99
CA LEU A 41 12.94 -4.21 -0.25
C LEU A 41 11.63 -4.98 -0.20
N VAL A 42 11.68 -6.26 0.17
CA VAL A 42 10.50 -7.14 0.24
C VAL A 42 9.54 -6.64 1.31
N ALA A 43 10.03 -6.41 2.54
CA ALA A 43 9.19 -6.00 3.66
C ALA A 43 8.61 -4.59 3.44
N GLY A 44 9.42 -3.66 2.93
CA GLY A 44 8.99 -2.31 2.59
C GLY A 44 7.97 -2.29 1.46
N ALA A 45 8.18 -3.06 0.38
CA ALA A 45 7.21 -3.18 -0.70
C ALA A 45 5.86 -3.75 -0.21
N GLY A 46 5.90 -4.77 0.66
CA GLY A 46 4.71 -5.35 1.28
C GLY A 46 3.94 -4.34 2.14
N ALA A 47 4.65 -3.60 3.00
CA ALA A 47 4.05 -2.57 3.84
C ALA A 47 3.44 -1.42 3.02
N ALA A 48 4.14 -0.97 1.97
CA ALA A 48 3.64 0.06 1.05
C ALA A 48 2.40 -0.39 0.29
N ALA A 49 2.37 -1.65 -0.16
CA ALA A 49 1.21 -2.25 -0.80
C ALA A 49 -0.01 -2.29 0.13
N ILE A 50 0.18 -2.71 1.39
CA ILE A 50 -0.89 -2.67 2.41
C ILE A 50 -1.34 -1.24 2.65
N GLY A 51 -0.41 -0.29 2.84
CA GLY A 51 -0.74 1.12 3.03
C GLY A 51 -1.53 1.72 1.86
N GLY A 52 -1.20 1.36 0.63
CA GLY A 52 -1.93 1.81 -0.57
C GLY A 52 -3.33 1.21 -0.74
N LEU A 53 -3.64 0.09 -0.08
CA LEU A 53 -4.92 -0.62 -0.21
C LEU A 53 -5.82 -0.51 1.01
N ILE A 54 -5.26 -0.26 2.20
CA ILE A 54 -5.99 -0.36 3.47
C ILE A 54 -7.14 0.65 3.57
N SER A 55 -7.04 1.81 2.92
CA SER A 55 -8.10 2.83 2.94
C SER A 55 -9.42 2.32 2.34
N ASP A 56 -9.34 1.46 1.29
CA ASP A 56 -10.50 0.94 0.57
C ASP A 56 -11.20 -0.25 1.26
N ILE A 57 -10.76 -0.68 2.46
CA ILE A 57 -11.45 -1.76 3.19
C ILE A 57 -12.88 -1.39 3.62
N ASP A 58 -13.23 -0.11 3.54
CA ASP A 58 -14.57 0.42 3.78
C ASP A 58 -15.54 0.22 2.59
N VAL A 59 -15.05 -0.33 1.46
CA VAL A 59 -15.86 -0.65 0.27
C VAL A 59 -16.15 -2.16 0.17
N GLY A 60 -17.41 -2.56 0.37
CA GLY A 60 -17.87 -3.94 0.14
C GLY A 60 -18.45 -4.15 -1.26
N THR A 61 -17.62 -4.40 -2.30
CA THR A 61 -18.13 -4.72 -3.65
C THR A 61 -17.46 -5.93 -4.30
N SER A 62 -18.24 -6.70 -5.08
CA SER A 62 -17.80 -7.92 -5.78
C SER A 62 -16.64 -7.73 -6.77
N GLN A 63 -16.46 -6.52 -7.29
CA GLN A 63 -15.34 -6.18 -8.18
C GLN A 63 -14.03 -5.99 -7.41
N ALA A 64 -14.09 -5.36 -6.22
CA ALA A 64 -12.95 -5.27 -5.33
C ALA A 64 -12.46 -6.66 -4.91
N HIS A 65 -13.39 -7.60 -4.66
CA HIS A 65 -13.03 -8.99 -4.37
C HIS A 65 -12.31 -9.70 -5.52
N ARG A 66 -12.80 -9.60 -6.77
CA ARG A 66 -12.14 -10.22 -7.93
C ARG A 66 -10.75 -9.63 -8.23
N ASP A 67 -10.58 -8.33 -8.07
CA ASP A 67 -9.29 -7.68 -8.28
C ASP A 67 -8.34 -7.93 -7.08
N ALA A 68 -8.87 -7.99 -5.87
CA ALA A 68 -8.13 -8.40 -4.68
C ALA A 68 -7.65 -9.84 -4.81
N ASP A 69 -8.45 -10.79 -5.31
CA ASP A 69 -8.03 -12.18 -5.52
C ASP A 69 -6.83 -12.29 -6.47
N LYS A 70 -6.81 -11.49 -7.55
CA LYS A 70 -5.69 -11.45 -8.51
C LYS A 70 -4.42 -10.86 -7.88
N ILE A 71 -4.57 -9.78 -7.12
CA ILE A 71 -3.43 -9.17 -6.39
C ILE A 71 -2.93 -10.15 -5.34
N THR A 72 -3.82 -10.72 -4.52
CA THR A 72 -3.49 -11.72 -3.49
C THR A 72 -2.77 -12.91 -4.11
N THR A 73 -3.23 -13.44 -5.24
CA THR A 73 -2.55 -14.55 -5.93
C THR A 73 -1.13 -14.16 -6.36
N ALA A 74 -0.94 -12.96 -6.93
CA ALA A 74 0.37 -12.46 -7.30
C ALA A 74 1.28 -12.23 -6.09
N THR A 75 0.75 -11.67 -5.00
CA THR A 75 1.47 -11.44 -3.74
C THR A 75 1.88 -12.76 -3.09
N VAL A 76 1.01 -13.76 -3.08
CA VAL A 76 1.32 -15.12 -2.60
C VAL A 76 2.43 -15.76 -3.43
N ALA A 77 2.36 -15.65 -4.76
CA ALA A 77 3.41 -16.17 -5.64
C ALA A 77 4.78 -15.52 -5.35
N VAL A 78 4.82 -14.19 -5.21
CA VAL A 78 6.03 -13.45 -4.85
C VAL A 78 6.54 -13.84 -3.46
N ALA A 79 5.64 -14.01 -2.47
CA ALA A 79 6.01 -14.44 -1.12
C ALA A 79 6.64 -15.84 -1.13
N VAL A 80 6.05 -16.81 -1.86
CA VAL A 80 6.60 -18.17 -2.01
C VAL A 80 7.98 -18.13 -2.66
N LEU A 81 8.14 -17.40 -3.76
CA LEU A 81 9.46 -17.25 -4.42
C LEU A 81 10.50 -16.63 -3.48
N THR A 82 10.09 -15.68 -2.65
CA THR A 82 10.96 -15.02 -1.69
C THR A 82 11.36 -15.96 -0.55
N ILE A 83 10.43 -16.78 -0.04
CA ILE A 83 10.71 -17.80 0.98
C ILE A 83 11.68 -18.86 0.43
N LEU A 84 11.47 -19.32 -0.81
CA LEU A 84 12.38 -20.26 -1.47
C LEU A 84 13.77 -19.65 -1.68
N ALA A 85 13.84 -18.36 -2.05
CA ALA A 85 15.10 -17.64 -2.18
C ALA A 85 15.79 -17.45 -0.82
N GLU A 86 15.06 -17.17 0.26
CA GLU A 86 15.59 -17.13 1.63
C GLU A 86 16.21 -18.47 2.02
N TYR A 87 15.48 -19.58 1.79
CA TYR A 87 15.93 -20.94 2.12
C TYR A 87 17.24 -21.31 1.40
N LYS A 88 17.38 -20.94 0.12
CA LYS A 88 18.59 -21.27 -0.66
C LYS A 88 19.74 -20.27 -0.50
N LEU A 89 19.47 -19.00 -0.24
CA LEU A 89 20.46 -17.91 -0.34
C LEU A 89 20.76 -17.20 1.00
N ASN A 90 20.10 -17.59 2.10
CA ASN A 90 20.21 -16.99 3.43
C ASN A 90 20.18 -15.44 3.35
N LEU A 91 19.07 -14.88 2.89
CA LEU A 91 18.94 -13.43 2.66
C LEU A 91 18.71 -12.67 3.98
N GLY A 92 18.35 -13.36 5.06
CA GLY A 92 18.21 -12.79 6.40
C GLY A 92 16.83 -12.20 6.67
N ILE A 93 15.81 -12.59 5.89
CA ILE A 93 14.42 -12.13 6.02
C ILE A 93 13.83 -12.58 7.36
N TYR A 94 14.04 -13.84 7.75
CA TYR A 94 13.48 -14.39 8.99
C TYR A 94 14.08 -13.72 10.22
N ARG A 95 15.41 -13.54 10.23
CA ARG A 95 16.15 -12.91 11.33
C ARG A 95 15.70 -11.48 11.55
N ARG A 96 15.43 -10.71 10.48
CA ARG A 96 14.95 -9.32 10.60
C ARG A 96 13.52 -9.23 11.13
N LEU A 97 12.67 -10.23 10.86
CA LEU A 97 11.29 -10.26 11.36
C LEU A 97 11.20 -10.65 12.86
N THR A 98 12.22 -11.32 13.39
CA THR A 98 12.21 -11.92 14.74
C THR A 98 13.18 -11.28 15.74
N SER A 99 14.04 -10.35 15.31
CA SER A 99 15.20 -9.92 16.12
C SER A 99 14.89 -8.94 17.26
N ASP A 100 13.74 -8.26 17.33
CA ASP A 100 13.63 -7.06 18.20
C ASP A 100 12.29 -6.83 18.91
N SER A 101 11.39 -7.81 18.94
CA SER A 101 10.02 -7.58 19.43
C SER A 101 9.66 -8.41 20.65
N SER A 102 9.31 -7.73 21.75
CA SER A 102 8.56 -8.37 22.82
C SER A 102 7.21 -8.82 22.26
N VAL A 103 6.82 -10.08 22.50
CA VAL A 103 5.58 -10.67 21.99
C VAL A 103 4.36 -9.79 22.33
N LEU A 104 4.37 -9.16 23.51
CA LEU A 104 3.34 -8.22 23.95
C LEU A 104 3.22 -6.99 23.05
N ARG A 105 4.33 -6.42 22.57
CA ARG A 105 4.32 -5.27 21.65
C ARG A 105 3.68 -5.64 20.31
N LEU A 106 4.03 -6.81 19.76
CA LEU A 106 3.45 -7.32 18.52
C LEU A 106 1.95 -7.56 18.65
N LEU A 107 1.52 -8.21 19.75
CA LEU A 107 0.12 -8.49 20.02
C LEU A 107 -0.68 -7.19 20.20
N ALA A 108 -0.18 -6.26 21.01
CA ALA A 108 -0.84 -4.97 21.26
C ALA A 108 -0.96 -4.13 19.99
N GLY A 109 0.13 -3.99 19.22
CA GLY A 109 0.13 -3.25 17.96
C GLY A 109 -0.80 -3.87 16.92
N THR A 110 -0.79 -5.20 16.78
CA THR A 110 -1.68 -5.91 15.84
C THR A 110 -3.15 -5.78 16.26
N ALA A 111 -3.45 -5.92 17.55
CA ALA A 111 -4.80 -5.74 18.06
C ALA A 111 -5.30 -4.31 17.82
N ALA A 112 -4.49 -3.29 18.12
CA ALA A 112 -4.83 -1.89 17.85
C ALA A 112 -5.07 -1.64 16.35
N PHE A 113 -4.20 -2.15 15.49
CA PHE A 113 -4.35 -2.04 14.03
C PHE A 113 -5.70 -2.62 13.56
N LEU A 114 -6.03 -3.84 14.00
CA LEU A 114 -7.27 -4.51 13.63
C LEU A 114 -8.52 -3.79 14.17
N LEU A 115 -8.46 -3.28 15.40
CA LEU A 115 -9.57 -2.52 15.99
C LEU A 115 -9.81 -1.20 15.24
N ILE A 116 -8.76 -0.48 14.85
CA ILE A 116 -8.87 0.74 14.05
C ILE A 116 -9.47 0.42 12.67
N CYS A 117 -9.03 -0.66 12.02
CA CYS A 117 -9.61 -1.12 10.75
C CYS A 117 -11.09 -1.51 10.90
N ALA A 118 -11.43 -2.23 11.96
CA ALA A 118 -12.80 -2.64 12.24
C ALA A 118 -13.72 -1.42 12.49
N TYR A 119 -13.24 -0.44 13.25
CA TYR A 119 -13.92 0.84 13.43
C TYR A 119 -14.09 1.58 12.10
N GLY A 120 -13.01 1.72 11.32
CA GLY A 120 -13.01 2.44 10.06
C GLY A 120 -13.95 1.84 9.01
N LYS A 121 -14.04 0.51 8.96
CA LYS A 121 -15.00 -0.21 8.09
C LYS A 121 -16.47 0.09 8.42
N GLN A 122 -16.78 0.44 9.68
CA GLN A 122 -18.14 0.83 10.09
C GLN A 122 -18.44 2.31 9.78
N GLN A 123 -17.42 3.12 9.52
CA GLN A 123 -17.61 4.52 9.17
C GLN A 123 -18.09 4.69 7.72
N PRO A 124 -18.76 5.80 7.38
CA PRO A 124 -19.15 6.07 6.00
C PRO A 124 -17.94 6.02 5.05
N HIS A 125 -18.11 5.45 3.86
CA HIS A 125 -17.05 5.39 2.86
C HIS A 125 -16.45 6.79 2.57
N ARG A 126 -15.11 6.87 2.41
CA ARG A 126 -14.33 8.12 2.22
C ARG A 126 -14.41 9.11 3.40
N SER A 127 -14.60 8.57 4.59
CA SER A 127 -14.50 9.34 5.84
C SER A 127 -13.21 9.02 6.59
N PHE A 128 -13.29 8.27 7.69
CA PHE A 128 -12.17 7.99 8.58
C PHE A 128 -11.00 7.32 7.83
N MET A 129 -11.24 6.24 7.08
CA MET A 129 -10.18 5.50 6.38
C MET A 129 -9.48 6.30 5.26
N HIS A 130 -10.05 7.43 4.84
CA HIS A 130 -9.48 8.35 3.84
C HIS A 130 -9.09 9.69 4.49
N SER A 131 -8.48 9.64 5.68
CA SER A 131 -8.09 10.82 6.46
C SER A 131 -6.65 10.75 6.96
N PHE A 132 -6.08 11.92 7.29
CA PHE A 132 -4.78 12.00 7.94
C PHE A 132 -4.78 11.38 9.34
N ALA A 133 -5.94 11.33 10.00
CA ALA A 133 -6.08 10.66 11.30
C ALA A 133 -5.88 9.14 11.17
N ALA A 134 -6.53 8.51 10.18
CA ALA A 134 -6.32 7.08 9.91
C ALA A 134 -4.88 6.79 9.46
N LEU A 135 -4.31 7.65 8.60
CA LEU A 135 -2.90 7.56 8.23
C LEU A 135 -1.99 7.53 9.46
N ALA A 136 -2.14 8.50 10.38
CA ALA A 136 -1.32 8.60 11.58
C ALA A 136 -1.50 7.40 12.52
N LEU A 137 -2.75 7.02 12.81
CA LEU A 137 -3.05 5.94 13.74
C LEU A 137 -2.59 4.56 13.23
N LEU A 138 -2.85 4.25 11.96
CA LEU A 138 -2.43 2.98 11.37
C LEU A 138 -0.92 2.92 11.16
N THR A 139 -0.28 4.03 10.77
CA THR A 139 1.18 4.11 10.70
C THR A 139 1.82 3.90 12.06
N ALA A 140 1.28 4.52 13.13
CA ALA A 140 1.77 4.31 14.49
C ALA A 140 1.63 2.85 14.92
N CYS A 141 0.56 2.17 14.54
CA CYS A 141 0.43 0.73 14.81
C CYS A 141 1.48 -0.09 14.05
N VAL A 142 1.72 0.22 12.76
CA VAL A 142 2.80 -0.44 12.00
C VAL A 142 4.16 -0.14 12.61
N ASP A 143 4.39 1.06 13.10
CA ASP A 143 5.62 1.45 13.79
C ASP A 143 5.85 0.65 15.07
N ILE A 144 4.80 0.44 15.87
CA ILE A 144 4.84 -0.43 17.06
C ILE A 144 5.16 -1.89 16.70
N ILE A 145 4.56 -2.41 15.61
CA ILE A 145 4.73 -3.79 15.17
C ILE A 145 6.11 -4.00 14.55
N TYR A 146 6.47 -3.15 13.59
CA TYR A 146 7.68 -3.25 12.79
C TYR A 146 8.14 -1.84 12.30
N PRO A 147 8.96 -1.13 13.11
CA PRO A 147 9.38 0.24 12.83
C PRO A 147 10.05 0.42 11.45
N ASP A 148 10.88 -0.54 11.04
CA ASP A 148 11.64 -0.49 9.78
C ASP A 148 10.77 -0.30 8.53
N VAL A 149 9.49 -0.68 8.59
CA VAL A 149 8.57 -0.62 7.44
C VAL A 149 7.46 0.42 7.59
N SER A 150 7.36 1.12 8.73
CA SER A 150 6.28 2.08 9.01
C SER A 150 6.28 3.23 8.02
N ALA A 151 7.46 3.74 7.66
CA ALA A 151 7.60 4.78 6.63
C ALA A 151 7.11 4.31 5.25
N TYR A 152 7.34 3.04 4.88
CA TYR A 152 6.87 2.50 3.61
C TYR A 152 5.34 2.43 3.57
N PHE A 153 4.74 1.95 4.66
CA PHE A 153 3.29 1.96 4.83
C PHE A 153 2.72 3.38 4.72
N ALA A 154 3.32 4.35 5.42
CA ALA A 154 2.89 5.74 5.42
C ALA A 154 2.92 6.37 4.02
N VAL A 155 4.00 6.15 3.25
CA VAL A 155 4.11 6.65 1.87
C VAL A 155 3.09 5.97 0.95
N GLY A 156 2.87 4.67 1.11
CA GLY A 156 1.83 3.94 0.37
C GLY A 156 0.43 4.51 0.62
N PHE A 157 0.09 4.73 1.90
CA PHE A 157 -1.19 5.30 2.32
C PHE A 157 -1.34 6.76 1.89
N LEU A 158 -0.30 7.58 2.07
CA LEU A 158 -0.32 8.98 1.63
C LEU A 158 -0.52 9.07 0.12
N SER A 159 0.12 8.19 -0.66
CA SER A 159 -0.09 8.10 -2.10
C SER A 159 -1.55 7.77 -2.44
N HIS A 160 -2.21 6.94 -1.64
CA HIS A 160 -3.65 6.69 -1.77
C HIS A 160 -4.46 7.98 -1.61
N LEU A 161 -4.24 8.72 -0.52
CA LEU A 161 -4.94 9.99 -0.24
C LEU A 161 -4.69 11.03 -1.34
N VAL A 162 -3.44 11.17 -1.79
CA VAL A 162 -3.08 12.11 -2.87
C VAL A 162 -3.81 11.74 -4.15
N LEU A 163 -3.80 10.46 -4.52
CA LEU A 163 -4.48 9.95 -5.70
C LEU A 163 -5.98 10.23 -5.65
N ASP A 164 -6.65 9.93 -4.54
CA ASP A 164 -8.08 10.19 -4.45
C ASP A 164 -8.42 11.69 -4.25
N PHE A 165 -7.54 12.51 -3.69
CA PHE A 165 -7.69 13.98 -3.68
C PHE A 165 -7.76 14.55 -5.10
N PHE A 166 -7.01 13.97 -6.05
CA PHE A 166 -7.10 14.33 -7.47
C PHE A 166 -8.35 13.78 -8.17
N ASN A 167 -9.09 12.87 -7.54
CA ASN A 167 -10.31 12.30 -8.09
C ASN A 167 -11.49 13.29 -8.01
N ARG A 168 -12.61 12.94 -8.66
CA ARG A 168 -13.83 13.79 -8.72
C ARG A 168 -14.76 13.67 -7.52
N LYS A 169 -14.50 12.72 -6.62
CA LYS A 169 -15.29 12.52 -5.40
C LYS A 169 -14.54 13.11 -4.21
N PRO A 170 -15.19 13.92 -3.36
CA PRO A 170 -14.53 14.56 -2.23
C PRO A 170 -14.18 13.57 -1.12
N GLU A 171 -13.04 13.79 -0.47
CA GLU A 171 -12.58 13.01 0.70
C GLU A 171 -12.47 13.86 1.96
N LYS A 172 -12.82 13.28 3.11
CA LYS A 172 -12.73 13.97 4.42
C LYS A 172 -11.32 13.84 5.02
N LEU A 173 -10.33 14.47 4.37
CA LEU A 173 -8.93 14.43 4.79
C LEU A 173 -8.71 14.82 6.27
N PHE A 174 -9.51 15.77 6.77
CA PHE A 174 -9.49 16.25 8.16
C PHE A 174 -10.70 15.76 8.97
N TRP A 175 -11.12 14.51 8.77
CA TRP A 175 -12.10 13.86 9.65
C TRP A 175 -11.75 14.13 11.13
N PRO A 176 -12.73 14.46 12.01
CA PRO A 176 -14.18 14.34 11.84
C PRO A 176 -14.88 15.55 11.19
N TRP A 177 -14.14 16.52 10.66
CA TRP A 177 -14.75 17.68 10.01
C TRP A 177 -15.59 17.29 8.78
N LYS A 178 -16.76 17.92 8.61
CA LYS A 178 -17.70 17.60 7.51
C LYS A 178 -17.21 17.99 6.10
N LYS A 179 -16.16 18.81 5.99
CA LYS A 179 -15.68 19.33 4.70
C LYS A 179 -14.86 18.27 3.96
N GLY A 180 -15.28 17.93 2.74
CA GLY A 180 -14.52 17.07 1.84
C GLY A 180 -13.74 17.88 0.80
N PHE A 181 -12.63 17.32 0.31
CA PHE A 181 -11.77 17.98 -0.67
C PHE A 181 -11.62 17.12 -1.93
N CYS A 182 -11.67 17.76 -3.11
CA CYS A 182 -11.27 17.18 -4.38
C CYS A 182 -10.76 18.24 -5.36
N LEU A 183 -9.93 17.81 -6.32
CA LEU A 183 -9.47 18.60 -7.47
C LEU A 183 -10.13 18.20 -8.79
N GLY A 184 -10.69 16.99 -8.91
CA GLY A 184 -11.50 16.57 -10.05
C GLY A 184 -10.77 16.28 -11.38
N LEU A 185 -9.44 16.17 -11.32
CA LEU A 185 -8.57 15.92 -12.49
C LEU A 185 -8.65 14.45 -12.97
N CYS A 186 -8.92 13.50 -12.07
CA CYS A 186 -8.92 12.07 -12.36
C CYS A 186 -10.34 11.47 -12.38
N SER A 187 -10.52 10.41 -13.17
CA SER A 187 -11.76 9.60 -13.21
C SER A 187 -11.43 8.13 -13.41
N ALA A 188 -12.11 7.24 -12.67
CA ALA A 188 -11.87 5.79 -12.65
C ALA A 188 -11.84 5.06 -13.99
N ARG A 189 -12.67 5.51 -14.96
CA ARG A 189 -12.73 4.96 -16.32
C ARG A 189 -12.04 5.85 -17.35
N GLY A 190 -11.39 6.92 -16.90
CA GLY A 190 -10.66 7.84 -17.76
C GLY A 190 -9.31 7.27 -18.20
N LEU A 191 -8.81 7.82 -19.31
CA LEU A 191 -7.46 7.56 -19.81
C LEU A 191 -6.39 7.78 -18.73
N VAL A 192 -6.61 8.75 -17.84
CA VAL A 192 -5.73 9.07 -16.70
C VAL A 192 -5.53 7.89 -15.76
N ASN A 193 -6.58 7.15 -15.37
CA ASN A 193 -6.42 5.99 -14.47
C ASN A 193 -5.64 4.85 -15.15
N ARG A 194 -5.84 4.63 -16.45
CA ARG A 194 -5.07 3.62 -17.21
C ARG A 194 -3.61 4.03 -17.36
N ALA A 195 -3.36 5.31 -17.64
CA ALA A 195 -2.01 5.87 -17.70
C ALA A 195 -1.31 5.75 -16.35
N LEU A 196 -1.95 6.14 -15.24
CA LEU A 196 -1.41 6.00 -13.90
C LEU A 196 -1.12 4.54 -13.54
N LEU A 197 -2.02 3.61 -13.87
CA LEU A 197 -1.77 2.19 -13.66
C LEU A 197 -0.54 1.71 -14.46
N GLY A 198 -0.47 2.05 -15.75
CA GLY A 198 0.66 1.70 -16.61
C GLY A 198 1.98 2.30 -16.10
N CYS A 199 1.99 3.60 -15.79
CA CYS A 199 3.14 4.28 -15.20
C CYS A 199 3.56 3.66 -13.87
N GLY A 200 2.61 3.32 -12.99
CA GLY A 200 2.91 2.67 -11.71
C GLY A 200 3.53 1.29 -11.89
N MET A 201 2.99 0.47 -12.81
CA MET A 201 3.55 -0.85 -13.13
C MET A 201 4.96 -0.75 -13.71
N VAL A 202 5.16 0.12 -14.69
CA VAL A 202 6.48 0.33 -15.33
C VAL A 202 7.48 0.89 -14.32
N SER A 203 7.09 1.89 -13.54
CA SER A 203 7.98 2.49 -12.52
C SER A 203 8.37 1.46 -11.46
N LEU A 204 7.41 0.67 -10.98
CA LEU A 204 7.70 -0.39 -10.02
C LEU A 204 8.66 -1.43 -10.61
N ALA A 205 8.42 -1.88 -11.86
CA ALA A 205 9.30 -2.84 -12.53
C ALA A 205 10.72 -2.28 -12.68
N VAL A 206 10.85 -1.04 -13.15
CA VAL A 206 12.15 -0.36 -13.29
C VAL A 206 12.84 -0.26 -11.94
N ILE A 207 12.17 0.25 -10.90
CA ILE A 207 12.73 0.38 -9.56
C ILE A 207 13.24 -0.98 -9.06
N LEU A 208 12.43 -2.05 -9.18
CA LEU A 208 12.83 -3.38 -8.74
C LEU A 208 14.10 -3.86 -9.45
N VAL A 209 14.18 -3.68 -10.77
CA VAL A 209 15.33 -4.12 -11.59
C VAL A 209 16.60 -3.32 -11.29
N ILE A 210 16.50 -2.00 -11.15
CA ILE A 210 17.68 -1.13 -10.94
C ILE A 210 18.04 -0.98 -9.46
N SER A 211 17.22 -1.50 -8.55
CA SER A 211 17.44 -1.35 -7.11
C SER A 211 18.75 -1.99 -6.68
N ALA A 212 19.44 -1.32 -5.75
CA ALA A 212 20.68 -1.85 -5.18
C ALA A 212 20.53 -3.27 -4.54
N PRO A 213 19.38 -3.64 -3.94
CA PRO A 213 19.07 -5.03 -3.57
C PRO A 213 19.07 -6.02 -4.74
N ALA A 214 18.54 -5.66 -5.92
CA ALA A 214 18.54 -6.54 -7.09
C ALA A 214 19.96 -6.81 -7.60
N GLY A 215 20.81 -5.78 -7.65
CA GLY A 215 22.23 -5.96 -7.98
C GLY A 215 22.96 -6.89 -7.00
N ARG A 216 22.71 -6.72 -5.69
CA ARG A 216 23.27 -7.60 -4.65
C ARG A 216 22.75 -9.04 -4.72
N LEU A 217 21.46 -9.22 -5.03
CA LEU A 217 20.87 -10.55 -5.23
C LEU A 217 21.50 -11.24 -6.43
N MET A 218 21.64 -10.54 -7.56
CA MET A 218 22.29 -11.07 -8.75
C MET A 218 23.74 -11.47 -8.46
N ALA A 219 24.49 -10.65 -7.73
CA ALA A 219 25.86 -11.00 -7.32
C ALA A 219 25.91 -12.26 -6.45
N LYS A 220 24.95 -12.44 -5.51
CA LYS A 220 24.84 -13.67 -4.71
C LYS A 220 24.53 -14.89 -5.59
N ILE A 221 23.60 -14.77 -6.54
CA ILE A 221 23.22 -15.85 -7.46
C ILE A 221 24.43 -16.24 -8.34
N MET A 222 25.12 -15.27 -8.93
CA MET A 222 26.30 -15.52 -9.75
C MET A 222 27.40 -16.24 -8.96
N ARG A 223 27.64 -15.86 -7.70
CA ARG A 223 28.58 -16.57 -6.82
C ARG A 223 28.14 -18.00 -6.52
N ALA A 224 26.84 -18.26 -6.36
CA ALA A 224 26.34 -19.61 -6.08
C ALA A 224 26.35 -20.54 -7.31
N ILE A 225 26.33 -19.97 -8.52
CA ILE A 225 26.34 -20.73 -9.78
C ILE A 225 27.78 -20.97 -10.28
N TYR A 226 28.65 -19.97 -10.14
CA TYR A 226 29.99 -19.97 -10.75
C TYR A 226 31.16 -20.01 -9.75
N GLY A 227 30.90 -19.96 -8.44
CA GLY A 227 31.90 -20.08 -7.38
C GLY A 227 31.82 -21.44 -6.71
#